data_AF-A0A150RQV3-F1
#
_entry.id   AF-A0A150RQV3-F1
#
_cell.length_a   1.000
_cell.length_b   1.000
_cell.length_c   1.000
_cell.angle_alpha   90.00
_cell.angle_beta   90.00
_cell.angle_gamma   90.00
#
_symmetry.space_group_name_H-M   'P 1'
#
loop_
_entity.id
_entity.type
_entity.pdbx_description
1 polymer ?
#
loop_
_entity_poly.entity_id
_entity_poly.type
_entity_poly.pdbx_seq_one_letter_code
_entity_poly.pdbx_strand_id
1 'polypeptide(L)'
;MAKGPRDAQIDLNKATAEELEAIEGIDGERARLIIEHRNERGTFQSWEDVLSVPGIDSVLLGKLQKGSALGDAAGSPAAGAGAAATGGAKTTSGAARTPRAAGEGDIGDMAALEQIIGLILLDMAAAQAYRVAIDACKTPEIRRQLEAFRGDHERHARELSDALGASLPEQPDERGQCIQRYTELSAREDRTALVAMCGNEELTNDAYASALASDLPDDVRRMVEANWQDERRHIRWINEEIRTRGWELPEVPSTLADAA
;
A
#
# COMPACT_ATOMS: atom_id res chain seq x y z
N MET A 1 45.83 20.15 19.44
CA MET A 1 44.64 20.94 19.06
C MET A 1 44.47 20.85 17.55
N ALA A 2 43.92 19.73 17.04
CA ALA A 2 43.62 19.58 15.62
C ALA A 2 42.14 19.93 15.42
N LYS A 3 41.89 21.00 14.66
CA LYS A 3 40.57 21.49 14.28
C LYS A 3 40.05 20.49 13.23
N GLY A 4 39.22 19.53 13.64
CA GLY A 4 38.57 18.59 12.71
C GLY A 4 37.71 19.36 11.70
N PRO A 5 37.66 18.94 10.43
CA PRO A 5 36.93 19.68 9.41
C PRO A 5 35.44 19.67 9.74
N ARG A 6 34.85 20.86 9.72
CA ARG A 6 33.41 21.10 9.82
C ARG A 6 32.75 20.63 8.51
N ASP A 7 31.69 19.84 8.65
CA ASP A 7 30.50 19.80 7.78
C ASP A 7 30.76 19.73 6.28
N ALA A 8 31.34 18.63 5.79
CA ALA A 8 31.13 18.22 4.41
C ALA A 8 29.85 17.37 4.36
N GLN A 9 28.70 18.04 4.38
CA GLN A 9 27.40 17.40 4.21
C GLN A 9 27.41 16.71 2.83
N ILE A 10 27.19 15.40 2.82
CA ILE A 10 27.28 14.57 1.60
C ILE A 10 26.21 15.05 0.62
N ASP A 11 26.59 15.44 -0.60
CA ASP A 11 25.60 15.87 -1.61
C ASP A 11 24.99 14.63 -2.26
N LEU A 12 23.73 14.31 -1.96
CA LEU A 12 23.05 13.10 -2.44
C LEU A 12 23.04 13.00 -3.98
N ASN A 13 23.00 14.14 -4.66
CA ASN A 13 22.98 14.22 -6.12
C ASN A 13 24.36 14.00 -6.76
N LYS A 14 25.45 14.06 -5.97
CA LYS A 14 26.84 13.91 -6.45
C LYS A 14 27.65 12.84 -5.75
N ALA A 15 27.18 12.34 -4.61
CA ALA A 15 27.91 11.41 -3.75
C ALA A 15 28.23 10.09 -4.47
N THR A 16 29.39 9.51 -4.17
CA THR A 16 29.74 8.15 -4.61
C THR A 16 29.11 7.10 -3.69
N ALA A 17 29.15 5.83 -4.09
CA ALA A 17 28.59 4.75 -3.26
C ALA A 17 29.28 4.70 -1.90
N GLU A 18 30.61 4.87 -1.89
CA GLU A 18 31.43 4.87 -0.67
C GLU A 18 31.10 6.03 0.26
N GLU A 19 30.74 7.20 -0.30
CA GLU A 19 30.32 8.36 0.48
C GLU A 19 28.91 8.17 1.06
N LEU A 20 28.00 7.52 0.32
CA LEU A 20 26.66 7.20 0.80
C LEU A 20 26.69 6.12 1.90
N GLU A 21 27.55 5.11 1.77
CA GLU A 21 27.76 4.07 2.78
C GLU A 21 28.34 4.61 4.10
N ALA A 22 28.93 5.80 4.10
CA ALA A 22 29.37 6.46 5.33
C ALA A 22 28.20 6.98 6.19
N ILE A 23 26.96 6.99 5.65
CA ILE A 23 25.75 7.40 6.36
C ILE A 23 25.20 6.21 7.15
N GLU A 24 24.90 6.44 8.42
CA GLU A 24 24.40 5.41 9.33
C GLU A 24 23.11 4.76 8.79
N GLY A 25 23.17 3.45 8.52
CA GLY A 25 22.03 2.67 8.02
C GLY A 25 21.97 2.54 6.49
N ILE A 26 22.90 3.15 5.75
CA ILE A 26 23.06 2.93 4.31
C ILE A 26 24.14 1.87 4.09
N ASP A 27 23.73 0.74 3.55
CA ASP A 27 24.64 -0.29 3.06
C ASP A 27 24.86 -0.15 1.54
N GLY A 28 25.82 -0.93 1.01
CA GLY A 28 26.21 -0.81 -0.40
C GLY A 28 25.11 -1.15 -1.40
N GLU A 29 24.08 -1.89 -0.98
CA GLU A 29 22.90 -2.14 -1.81
C GLU A 29 22.04 -0.87 -1.93
N ARG A 30 21.72 -0.23 -0.80
CA ARG A 30 20.96 1.03 -0.80
C ARG A 30 21.72 2.18 -1.45
N ALA A 31 23.03 2.27 -1.24
CA ALA A 31 23.87 3.25 -1.92
C ALA A 31 23.80 3.10 -3.45
N ARG A 32 23.78 1.87 -3.96
CA ARG A 32 23.59 1.61 -5.40
C ARG A 32 22.22 2.03 -5.89
N LEU A 33 21.15 1.70 -5.16
CA LEU A 33 19.78 2.06 -5.53
C LEU A 33 19.59 3.59 -5.60
N ILE A 34 20.18 4.35 -4.68
CA ILE A 34 20.17 5.82 -4.72
C ILE A 34 20.85 6.35 -5.99
N ILE A 35 22.00 5.78 -6.36
CA ILE A 35 22.77 6.19 -7.54
C ILE A 35 22.05 5.79 -8.84
N GLU A 36 21.46 4.60 -8.89
CA GLU A 36 20.69 4.12 -10.02
C GLU A 36 19.45 5.00 -10.24
N HIS A 37 18.70 5.28 -9.18
CA HIS A 37 17.51 6.11 -9.27
C HIS A 37 17.82 7.51 -9.79
N ARG A 38 18.88 8.17 -9.32
CA ARG A 38 19.27 9.49 -9.84
C ARG A 38 19.78 9.46 -11.29
N ASN A 39 20.38 8.34 -11.72
CA ASN A 39 20.85 8.18 -13.10
C ASN A 39 19.68 7.94 -14.07
N GLU A 40 18.66 7.21 -13.64
CA GLU A 40 17.49 6.87 -14.45
C GLU A 40 16.43 7.98 -14.47
N ARG A 41 16.15 8.59 -13.32
CA ARG A 41 15.07 9.57 -13.17
C ARG A 41 15.54 11.02 -13.09
N GLY A 42 16.84 11.25 -12.99
CA GLY A 42 17.43 12.57 -12.81
C GLY A 42 17.69 12.91 -11.34
N THR A 43 18.26 14.09 -11.09
CA THR A 43 18.63 14.51 -9.73
C THR A 43 17.43 14.68 -8.82
N PHE A 44 17.57 14.25 -7.57
CA PHE A 44 16.56 14.43 -6.53
C PHE A 44 16.35 15.93 -6.26
N GLN A 45 15.11 16.38 -6.38
CA GLN A 45 14.68 17.75 -6.14
C GLN A 45 14.12 17.92 -4.72
N SER A 46 13.59 16.83 -4.16
CA SER A 46 12.98 16.79 -2.83
C SER A 46 13.39 15.53 -2.07
N TRP A 47 13.21 15.52 -0.75
CA TRP A 47 13.41 14.31 0.05
C TRP A 47 12.31 13.27 -0.18
N GLU A 48 11.16 13.69 -0.72
CA GLU A 48 10.09 12.78 -1.15
C GLU A 48 10.52 11.98 -2.40
N ASP A 49 11.33 12.58 -3.28
CA ASP A 49 11.91 11.86 -4.42
C ASP A 49 12.86 10.74 -3.93
N VAL A 50 13.54 10.95 -2.81
CA VAL A 50 14.43 9.96 -2.20
C VAL A 50 13.64 8.79 -1.59
N LEU A 51 12.42 9.02 -1.10
CA LEU A 51 11.50 7.95 -0.67
C LEU A 51 11.02 7.09 -1.85
N SER A 52 11.14 7.56 -3.09
CA SER A 52 10.81 6.77 -4.26
C SER A 52 11.92 5.75 -4.61
N VAL A 53 13.06 5.78 -3.90
CA VAL A 53 14.11 4.77 -4.03
C VAL A 53 13.70 3.52 -3.23
N PRO A 54 13.59 2.35 -3.87
CA PRO A 54 13.26 1.11 -3.18
C PRO A 54 14.19 0.84 -1.99
N GLY A 55 13.61 0.44 -0.85
CA GLY A 55 14.39 0.13 0.36
C GLY A 55 14.81 1.33 1.21
N ILE A 56 14.34 2.55 0.89
CA ILE A 56 14.46 3.74 1.75
C ILE A 56 13.11 4.03 2.42
N ASP A 57 13.05 3.81 3.72
CA ASP A 57 11.90 4.16 4.55
C ASP A 57 12.08 5.56 5.19
N SER A 58 11.04 6.06 5.87
CA SER A 58 11.06 7.38 6.53
C SER A 58 12.09 7.49 7.65
N VAL A 59 12.41 6.37 8.31
CA VAL A 59 13.43 6.30 9.37
C VAL A 59 14.81 6.51 8.79
N LEU A 60 15.11 5.81 7.69
CA LEU A 60 16.36 5.90 6.97
C LEU A 60 16.47 7.23 6.23
N LEU A 61 15.36 7.76 5.70
CA LEU A 61 15.29 9.11 5.16
C LEU A 61 15.68 10.14 6.22
N GLY A 62 15.20 10.00 7.45
CA GLY A 62 15.57 10.87 8.57
C GLY A 62 17.07 10.81 8.91
N LYS A 63 17.74 9.67 8.67
CA LYS A 63 19.19 9.54 8.82
C LYS A 63 19.94 10.13 7.62
N LEU A 64 19.46 9.90 6.41
CA LEU A 64 19.95 10.54 5.19
C LEU A 64 19.87 12.06 5.30
N GLN A 65 18.73 12.63 5.70
CA GLN A 65 18.55 14.08 5.92
C GLN A 65 19.53 14.69 6.91
N LYS A 66 19.97 13.92 7.91
CA LYS A 66 20.95 14.36 8.91
C LYS A 66 22.39 14.23 8.42
N GLY A 67 22.67 13.26 7.54
CA GLY A 67 24.02 12.95 7.02
C GLY A 67 24.33 13.55 5.64
N SER A 68 23.32 13.98 4.90
CA SER A 68 23.42 14.44 3.51
C SER A 68 22.53 15.65 3.23
N ALA A 69 22.72 16.26 2.07
CA ALA A 69 21.89 17.34 1.52
C ALA A 69 21.54 17.03 0.07
N LEU A 70 20.37 17.47 -0.35
CA LEU A 70 20.03 17.60 -1.77
C LEU A 70 20.79 18.83 -2.27
N GLY A 71 21.99 18.65 -2.83
CA GLY A 71 22.76 19.77 -3.37
C GLY A 71 21.97 20.54 -4.43
N ASP A 72 22.35 21.80 -4.67
CA ASP A 72 21.60 22.73 -5.53
C ASP A 72 21.16 22.07 -6.85
N ALA A 73 19.85 21.90 -6.97
CA ALA A 73 19.20 21.30 -8.13
C ALA A 73 19.24 22.28 -9.32
N ALA A 74 20.31 22.19 -10.11
CA ALA A 74 20.40 22.91 -11.38
C ALA A 74 20.12 21.97 -12.55
N GLY A 75 18.88 22.03 -13.09
CA GLY A 75 18.56 21.51 -14.43
C GLY A 75 17.19 20.86 -14.58
N SER A 76 16.16 21.67 -14.82
CA SER A 76 14.83 21.24 -15.28
C SER A 76 14.85 20.88 -16.78
N PRO A 77 13.93 20.02 -17.27
CA PRO A 77 12.98 20.55 -18.25
C PRO A 77 11.52 20.08 -18.06
N ALA A 78 10.65 20.85 -18.71
CA ALA A 78 9.20 20.95 -18.55
C ALA A 78 8.37 20.16 -19.56
N ALA A 79 7.09 19.90 -19.21
CA ALA A 79 5.84 20.00 -20.01
C ALA A 79 4.77 19.09 -19.35
N GLY A 80 3.50 19.44 -19.13
CA GLY A 80 2.67 20.58 -19.49
C GLY A 80 1.24 20.09 -19.75
N ALA A 81 0.23 20.66 -19.12
CA ALA A 81 -1.17 20.70 -19.61
C ALA A 81 -1.99 21.68 -18.76
N GLY A 82 -2.66 22.63 -19.41
CA GLY A 82 -3.59 23.57 -18.77
C GLY A 82 -5.04 23.32 -19.18
N ALA A 83 -5.98 23.86 -18.41
CA ALA A 83 -7.22 24.50 -18.88
C ALA A 83 -7.98 25.08 -17.68
N ALA A 84 -8.58 26.26 -17.88
CA ALA A 84 -9.22 27.11 -16.88
C ALA A 84 -10.75 27.12 -17.01
N ALA A 85 -11.42 27.19 -15.84
CA ALA A 85 -12.59 28.03 -15.46
C ALA A 85 -13.93 27.87 -16.23
N THR A 86 -15.16 28.05 -15.71
CA THR A 86 -15.79 28.85 -14.63
C THR A 86 -17.19 28.24 -14.35
N GLY A 87 -17.70 28.19 -13.11
CA GLY A 87 -18.63 29.17 -12.48
C GLY A 87 -20.10 28.67 -12.51
N GLY A 88 -20.98 28.78 -11.49
CA GLY A 88 -20.92 29.20 -10.09
C GLY A 88 -22.32 29.14 -9.40
N ALA A 89 -22.32 29.15 -8.06
CA ALA A 89 -23.35 29.64 -7.09
C ALA A 89 -24.78 29.01 -7.06
N LYS A 90 -25.52 28.82 -5.95
CA LYS A 90 -25.43 29.21 -4.52
C LYS A 90 -26.53 28.51 -3.68
N THR A 91 -26.25 28.28 -2.38
CA THR A 91 -27.14 28.27 -1.17
C THR A 91 -28.26 27.19 -1.02
N THR A 92 -28.64 26.65 0.14
CA THR A 92 -28.67 27.08 1.57
C THR A 92 -28.72 25.87 2.56
N SER A 93 -28.10 26.04 3.74
CA SER A 93 -28.52 25.65 5.13
C SER A 93 -29.13 24.26 5.41
N GLY A 94 -28.75 23.45 6.41
CA GLY A 94 -27.96 23.66 7.63
C GLY A 94 -28.64 22.91 8.79
N ALA A 95 -27.90 22.08 9.55
CA ALA A 95 -28.16 21.74 10.95
C ALA A 95 -27.02 20.87 11.50
N ALA A 96 -26.45 21.35 12.60
CA ALA A 96 -25.21 20.87 13.18
C ALA A 96 -25.37 19.61 14.04
N ARG A 97 -24.34 18.77 14.04
CA ARG A 97 -23.95 17.98 15.22
C ARG A 97 -22.47 18.25 15.48
N THR A 98 -22.20 18.57 16.74
CA THR A 98 -20.96 19.06 17.35
C THR A 98 -19.70 18.28 16.95
N PRO A 99 -18.56 18.96 16.69
CA PRO A 99 -17.27 18.30 16.56
C PRO A 99 -16.76 17.89 17.95
N ARG A 100 -16.40 16.61 18.09
CA ARG A 100 -15.61 16.14 19.22
C ARG A 100 -14.22 16.79 19.12
N ALA A 101 -13.74 17.31 20.25
CA ALA A 101 -12.55 18.12 20.35
C ALA A 101 -11.34 17.48 19.66
N ALA A 102 -10.69 18.25 18.79
CA ALA A 102 -9.35 17.98 18.31
C ALA A 102 -8.40 18.06 19.51
N GLY A 103 -8.02 16.89 20.02
CA GLY A 103 -6.83 16.71 20.85
C GLY A 103 -5.61 16.64 19.93
N GLU A 104 -4.46 17.07 20.45
CA GLU A 104 -3.18 17.14 19.77
C GLU A 104 -2.90 15.87 18.95
N GLY A 105 -2.75 16.03 17.64
CA GLY A 105 -2.54 14.92 16.70
C GLY A 105 -1.21 14.25 16.98
N ASP A 106 -1.28 13.14 17.71
CA ASP A 106 -0.19 12.20 17.88
C ASP A 106 0.07 11.55 16.52
N ILE A 107 1.34 11.39 16.17
CA ILE A 107 1.76 10.76 14.91
C ILE A 107 1.16 9.34 14.78
N GLY A 108 0.81 8.71 15.91
CA GLY A 108 0.08 7.45 15.98
C GLY A 108 -1.32 7.46 15.36
N ASP A 109 -2.08 8.55 15.50
CA ASP A 109 -3.46 8.64 14.95
C ASP A 109 -3.45 8.66 13.42
N MET A 110 -2.46 9.32 12.82
CA MET A 110 -2.30 9.39 11.37
C MET A 110 -1.82 8.06 10.78
N ALA A 111 -0.87 7.38 11.44
CA ALA A 111 -0.42 6.06 11.01
C ALA A 111 -1.55 5.01 11.10
N ALA A 112 -2.32 5.01 12.19
CA ALA A 112 -3.48 4.15 12.35
C ALA A 112 -4.54 4.43 11.25
N LEU A 113 -4.79 5.71 10.95
CA LEU A 113 -5.69 6.13 9.88
C LEU A 113 -5.24 5.59 8.51
N GLU A 114 -3.95 5.72 8.18
CA GLU A 114 -3.38 5.20 6.93
C GLU A 114 -3.54 3.68 6.80
N GLN A 115 -3.33 2.93 7.90
CA GLN A 115 -3.54 1.47 7.89
C GLN A 115 -5.00 1.11 7.59
N ILE A 116 -5.96 1.79 8.22
CA ILE A 116 -7.39 1.51 8.00
C ILE A 116 -7.83 1.91 6.59
N ILE A 117 -7.38 3.06 6.07
CA ILE A 117 -7.64 3.44 4.68
C ILE A 117 -7.07 2.38 3.73
N GLY A 118 -5.84 1.91 3.99
CA GLY A 118 -5.22 0.85 3.21
C GLY A 118 -6.05 -0.43 3.20
N LEU A 119 -6.55 -0.89 4.34
CA LEU A 119 -7.42 -2.06 4.42
C LEU A 119 -8.72 -1.87 3.62
N ILE A 120 -9.37 -0.72 3.74
CA ILE A 120 -10.61 -0.43 3.01
C ILE A 120 -10.38 -0.52 1.49
N LEU A 121 -9.32 0.13 1.00
CA LEU A 121 -8.98 0.11 -0.42
C LEU A 121 -8.64 -1.30 -0.90
N LEU A 122 -7.93 -2.07 -0.06
CA LEU A 122 -7.58 -3.45 -0.35
C LEU A 122 -8.81 -4.35 -0.43
N ASP A 123 -9.77 -4.23 0.50
CA ASP A 123 -11.04 -4.97 0.48
C ASP A 123 -11.89 -4.62 -0.74
N MET A 124 -11.92 -3.34 -1.13
CA MET A 124 -12.61 -2.92 -2.35
C MET A 124 -11.98 -3.56 -3.59
N ALA A 125 -10.65 -3.62 -3.65
CA ALA A 125 -9.93 -4.26 -4.74
C ALA A 125 -10.11 -5.79 -4.74
N ALA A 126 -10.06 -6.43 -3.58
CA ALA A 126 -10.34 -7.86 -3.41
C ALA A 126 -11.76 -8.18 -3.88
N ALA A 127 -12.77 -7.42 -3.45
CA ALA A 127 -14.15 -7.59 -3.90
C ALA A 127 -14.28 -7.49 -5.43
N GLN A 128 -13.51 -6.61 -6.09
CA GLN A 128 -13.47 -6.53 -7.55
C GLN A 128 -12.78 -7.74 -8.19
N ALA A 129 -11.64 -8.17 -7.66
CA ALA A 129 -10.96 -9.40 -8.10
C ALA A 129 -11.86 -10.64 -7.97
N TYR A 130 -12.62 -10.75 -6.88
CA TYR A 130 -13.62 -11.80 -6.71
C TYR A 130 -14.66 -11.82 -7.84
N ARG A 131 -15.13 -10.66 -8.32
CA ARG A 131 -16.07 -10.61 -9.47
C ARG A 131 -15.45 -11.25 -10.71
N VAL A 132 -14.20 -10.88 -11.02
CA VAL A 132 -13.45 -11.45 -12.15
C VAL A 132 -13.26 -12.96 -11.99
N ALA A 133 -12.87 -13.41 -10.79
CA ALA A 133 -12.71 -14.84 -10.49
C ALA A 133 -14.03 -15.61 -10.61
N ILE A 134 -15.14 -15.08 -10.09
CA ILE A 134 -16.47 -15.67 -10.19
C ILE A 134 -16.88 -15.84 -11.65
N ASP A 135 -16.63 -14.84 -12.51
CA ASP A 135 -16.98 -14.89 -13.92
C ASP A 135 -16.16 -15.92 -14.71
N ALA A 136 -14.91 -16.16 -14.31
CA ALA A 136 -14.06 -17.21 -14.88
C ALA A 136 -14.45 -18.64 -14.43
N CYS A 137 -15.11 -18.77 -13.27
CA CYS A 137 -15.50 -20.06 -12.71
C CYS A 137 -16.73 -20.67 -13.42
N LYS A 138 -16.68 -21.99 -13.62
CA LYS A 138 -17.75 -22.83 -14.19
C LYS A 138 -18.43 -23.71 -13.14
N THR A 139 -17.72 -24.11 -12.08
CA THR A 139 -18.31 -24.96 -11.03
C THR A 139 -19.26 -24.13 -10.15
N PRO A 140 -20.57 -24.46 -10.07
CA PRO A 140 -21.55 -23.68 -9.32
C PRO A 140 -21.23 -23.54 -7.82
N GLU A 141 -20.72 -24.60 -7.21
CA GLU A 141 -20.35 -24.60 -5.79
C GLU A 141 -19.20 -23.62 -5.51
N ILE A 142 -18.20 -23.57 -6.38
CA ILE A 142 -17.08 -22.61 -6.28
C ILE A 142 -17.62 -21.19 -6.43
N ARG A 143 -18.41 -20.92 -7.48
CA ARG A 143 -18.99 -19.59 -7.71
C ARG A 143 -19.78 -19.08 -6.50
N ARG A 144 -20.68 -19.92 -5.97
CA ARG A 144 -21.49 -19.58 -4.79
C ARG A 144 -20.62 -19.26 -3.57
N GLN A 145 -19.54 -20.00 -3.38
CA GLN A 145 -18.63 -19.73 -2.26
C GLN A 145 -17.85 -18.42 -2.46
N LEU A 146 -17.30 -18.18 -3.65
CA LEU A 146 -16.59 -16.94 -3.98
C LEU A 146 -17.53 -15.72 -3.90
N GLU A 147 -18.81 -15.86 -4.25
CA GLU A 147 -19.83 -14.81 -4.05
C GLU A 147 -20.03 -14.47 -2.57
N ALA A 148 -19.97 -15.47 -1.67
CA ALA A 148 -20.06 -15.24 -0.24
C ALA A 148 -18.84 -14.48 0.29
N PHE A 149 -17.63 -14.86 -0.13
CA PHE A 149 -16.39 -14.18 0.25
C PHE A 149 -16.34 -12.75 -0.29
N ARG A 150 -16.76 -12.52 -1.53
CA ARG A 150 -16.96 -11.17 -2.07
C ARG A 150 -17.86 -10.33 -1.18
N GLY A 151 -18.97 -10.90 -0.71
CA GLY A 151 -19.91 -10.23 0.18
C GLY A 151 -19.31 -9.89 1.55
N ASP A 152 -18.37 -10.71 2.03
CA ASP A 152 -17.58 -10.44 3.24
C ASP A 152 -16.68 -9.21 3.02
N HIS A 153 -15.87 -9.14 1.97
CA HIS A 153 -15.05 -7.95 1.68
C HIS A 153 -15.86 -6.68 1.48
N GLU A 154 -16.98 -6.76 0.75
CA GLU A 154 -17.87 -5.62 0.58
C GLU A 154 -18.44 -5.15 1.94
N ARG A 155 -18.65 -6.06 2.90
CA ARG A 155 -19.04 -5.71 4.28
C ARG A 155 -17.88 -5.06 5.02
N HIS A 156 -16.69 -5.66 4.98
CA HIS A 156 -15.50 -5.15 5.65
C HIS A 156 -15.18 -3.71 5.24
N ALA A 157 -15.13 -3.45 3.93
CA ALA A 157 -14.89 -2.11 3.39
C ALA A 157 -15.94 -1.11 3.86
N ARG A 158 -17.23 -1.46 3.84
CA ARG A 158 -18.31 -0.58 4.31
C ARG A 158 -18.21 -0.29 5.80
N GLU A 159 -18.06 -1.31 6.63
CA GLU A 159 -18.04 -1.15 8.09
C GLU A 159 -16.83 -0.33 8.54
N LEU A 160 -15.64 -0.58 7.97
CA LEU A 160 -14.45 0.22 8.24
C LEU A 160 -14.59 1.65 7.71
N SER A 161 -15.16 1.85 6.53
CA SER A 161 -15.43 3.20 5.98
C SER A 161 -16.38 4.00 6.85
N ASP A 162 -17.47 3.38 7.30
CA ASP A 162 -18.47 3.99 8.17
C ASP A 162 -17.87 4.35 9.54
N ALA A 163 -17.02 3.48 10.09
CA ALA A 163 -16.31 3.73 11.34
C ALA A 163 -15.29 4.89 11.21
N LEU A 164 -14.62 4.99 10.07
CA LEU A 164 -13.61 6.01 9.81
C LEU A 164 -14.21 7.39 9.57
N GLY A 165 -15.32 7.46 8.81
CA GLY A 165 -15.97 8.71 8.44
C GLY A 165 -15.10 9.66 7.60
N ALA A 166 -14.00 9.17 7.03
CA ALA A 166 -13.06 9.95 6.21
C ALA A 166 -13.34 9.76 4.71
N SER A 167 -12.90 10.74 3.92
CA SER A 167 -12.96 10.61 2.46
C SER A 167 -11.90 9.62 1.98
N LEU A 168 -12.31 8.66 1.17
CA LEU A 168 -11.41 7.71 0.55
C LEU A 168 -10.87 8.25 -0.78
N PRO A 169 -9.67 7.84 -1.20
CA PRO A 169 -9.20 8.02 -2.56
C PRO A 169 -10.14 7.37 -3.60
N GLU A 170 -10.25 7.96 -4.79
CA GLU A 170 -11.06 7.38 -5.88
C GLU A 170 -10.39 6.17 -6.54
N GLN A 171 -9.06 6.09 -6.46
CA GLN A 171 -8.26 5.06 -7.13
C GLN A 171 -7.70 4.05 -6.12
N PRO A 172 -7.55 2.78 -6.52
CA PRO A 172 -6.90 1.78 -5.67
C PRO A 172 -5.42 2.11 -5.44
N ASP A 173 -4.94 1.76 -4.25
CA ASP A 173 -3.51 1.80 -3.91
C ASP A 173 -2.72 0.74 -4.70
N GLU A 174 -1.40 0.72 -4.56
CA GLU A 174 -0.53 -0.18 -5.32
C GLU A 174 -0.89 -1.66 -5.09
N ARG A 175 -1.24 -2.03 -3.86
CA ARG A 175 -1.70 -3.38 -3.51
C ARG A 175 -3.02 -3.72 -4.19
N GLY A 176 -3.99 -2.80 -4.16
CA GLY A 176 -5.25 -2.98 -4.85
C GLY A 176 -5.08 -3.13 -6.37
N GLN A 177 -4.20 -2.34 -6.99
CA GLN A 177 -3.86 -2.47 -8.40
C GLN A 177 -3.20 -3.82 -8.72
N CYS A 178 -2.33 -4.31 -7.82
CA CYS A 178 -1.69 -5.61 -7.96
C CYS A 178 -2.73 -6.74 -7.99
N ILE A 179 -3.59 -6.82 -6.98
CA ILE A 179 -4.68 -7.81 -6.88
C ILE A 179 -5.56 -7.81 -8.13
N GLN A 180 -6.00 -6.63 -8.57
CA GLN A 180 -6.88 -6.48 -9.74
C GLN A 180 -6.19 -7.01 -11.00
N ARG A 181 -4.99 -6.51 -11.31
CA ARG A 181 -4.26 -6.91 -12.54
C ARG A 181 -3.90 -8.38 -12.53
N TYR A 182 -3.41 -8.89 -11.40
CA TYR A 182 -3.02 -10.29 -11.29
C TYR A 182 -4.21 -11.23 -11.54
N THR A 183 -5.37 -10.90 -10.96
CA THR A 183 -6.59 -11.69 -11.13
C THR A 183 -7.13 -11.60 -12.56
N GLU A 184 -7.16 -10.40 -13.16
CA GLU A 184 -7.57 -10.20 -14.56
C GLU A 184 -6.71 -10.98 -15.56
N LEU A 185 -5.40 -11.05 -15.32
CA LEU A 185 -4.48 -11.80 -16.19
C LEU A 185 -4.66 -13.31 -16.04
N SER A 186 -4.83 -13.78 -14.80
CA SER A 186 -4.69 -15.18 -14.41
C SER A 186 -6.00 -15.97 -14.38
N ALA A 187 -7.11 -15.35 -13.96
CA ALA A 187 -8.39 -16.04 -13.78
C ALA A 187 -9.03 -16.38 -15.13
N ARG A 188 -8.98 -17.66 -15.50
CA ARG A 188 -9.48 -18.18 -16.80
C ARG A 188 -10.45 -19.35 -16.64
N GLU A 189 -10.30 -20.09 -15.55
CA GLU A 189 -11.10 -21.26 -15.20
C GLU A 189 -11.06 -21.47 -13.68
N ASP A 190 -11.83 -22.43 -13.16
CA ASP A 190 -11.96 -22.67 -11.71
C ASP A 190 -10.60 -22.76 -10.98
N ARG A 191 -9.65 -23.50 -11.56
CA ARG A 191 -8.31 -23.68 -10.96
C ARG A 191 -7.56 -22.37 -10.87
N THR A 192 -7.39 -21.67 -11.99
CA THR A 192 -6.57 -20.46 -12.03
C THR A 192 -7.23 -19.30 -11.32
N ALA A 193 -8.57 -19.27 -11.25
CA ALA A 193 -9.32 -18.35 -10.41
C ALA A 193 -9.03 -18.59 -8.91
N LEU A 194 -9.14 -19.83 -8.42
CA LEU A 194 -8.84 -20.12 -7.01
C LEU A 194 -7.37 -19.88 -6.65
N VAL A 195 -6.42 -20.21 -7.54
CA VAL A 195 -5.01 -19.90 -7.32
C VAL A 195 -4.78 -18.39 -7.25
N ALA A 196 -5.40 -17.61 -8.15
CA ALA A 196 -5.29 -16.16 -8.12
C ALA A 196 -5.86 -15.59 -6.81
N MET A 197 -7.03 -16.08 -6.40
CA MET A 197 -7.63 -15.66 -5.14
C MET A 197 -6.81 -16.09 -3.93
N CYS A 198 -6.14 -17.24 -3.95
CA CYS A 198 -5.24 -17.65 -2.86
C CYS A 198 -4.15 -16.60 -2.59
N GLY A 199 -3.49 -16.09 -3.64
CA GLY A 199 -2.48 -15.03 -3.48
C GLY A 199 -3.07 -13.70 -3.01
N ASN A 200 -4.29 -13.37 -3.46
CA ASN A 200 -5.00 -12.19 -2.95
C ASN A 200 -5.29 -12.32 -1.46
N GLU A 201 -5.77 -13.50 -1.01
CA GLU A 201 -6.04 -13.76 0.40
C GLU A 201 -4.76 -13.75 1.25
N GLU A 202 -3.62 -14.21 0.73
CA GLU A 202 -2.34 -14.09 1.44
C GLU A 202 -2.00 -12.62 1.70
N LEU A 203 -2.11 -11.78 0.66
CA LEU A 203 -1.85 -10.35 0.77
C LEU A 203 -2.84 -9.64 1.73
N THR A 204 -4.13 -9.97 1.68
CA THR A 204 -5.10 -9.39 2.62
C THR A 204 -4.82 -9.85 4.05
N ASN A 205 -4.54 -11.13 4.28
CA ASN A 205 -4.21 -11.66 5.61
C ASN A 205 -2.99 -10.96 6.21
N ASP A 206 -1.95 -10.72 5.42
CA ASP A 206 -0.73 -10.02 5.85
C ASP A 206 -1.02 -8.54 6.15
N ALA A 207 -1.82 -7.87 5.32
CA ALA A 207 -2.22 -6.48 5.55
C ALA A 207 -3.04 -6.33 6.85
N TYR A 208 -3.98 -7.25 7.10
CA TYR A 208 -4.76 -7.28 8.34
C TYR A 208 -3.87 -7.54 9.56
N ALA A 209 -2.91 -8.48 9.48
CA ALA A 209 -1.96 -8.74 10.54
C ALA A 209 -1.08 -7.51 10.84
N SER A 210 -0.62 -6.80 9.81
CA SER A 210 0.16 -5.57 9.93
C SER A 210 -0.64 -4.45 10.60
N ALA A 211 -1.90 -4.25 10.19
CA ALA A 211 -2.77 -3.26 10.81
C ALA A 211 -3.02 -3.55 12.31
N LEU A 212 -3.20 -4.81 12.70
CA LEU A 212 -3.37 -5.21 14.09
C LEU A 212 -2.11 -5.02 14.96
N ALA A 213 -0.92 -4.98 14.34
CA ALA A 213 0.32 -4.65 15.04
C ALA A 213 0.43 -3.14 15.38
N SER A 214 -0.38 -2.30 14.74
CA SER A 214 -0.46 -0.86 15.01
C SER A 214 -1.36 -0.54 16.20
N ASP A 215 -1.28 0.68 16.73
CA ASP A 215 -2.12 1.13 17.83
C ASP A 215 -3.49 1.61 17.32
N LEU A 216 -4.41 0.66 17.16
CA LEU A 216 -5.78 0.92 16.72
C LEU A 216 -6.72 1.16 17.92
N PRO A 217 -7.68 2.10 17.82
CA PRO A 217 -8.77 2.24 18.78
C PRO A 217 -9.50 0.91 19.01
N ASP A 218 -9.91 0.64 20.26
CA ASP A 218 -10.48 -0.66 20.66
C ASP A 218 -11.68 -1.11 19.82
N ASP A 219 -12.53 -0.18 19.40
CA ASP A 219 -13.68 -0.43 18.55
C ASP A 219 -13.28 -0.81 17.12
N VAL A 220 -12.35 -0.07 16.52
CA VAL A 220 -11.78 -0.37 15.20
C VAL A 220 -11.00 -1.67 15.23
N ARG A 221 -10.17 -1.91 16.24
CA ARG A 221 -9.40 -3.14 16.43
C ARG A 221 -10.30 -4.38 16.44
N ARG A 222 -11.47 -4.31 17.11
CA ARG A 222 -12.44 -5.42 17.11
C ARG A 222 -13.02 -5.70 15.73
N MET A 223 -13.26 -4.66 14.92
CA MET A 223 -13.72 -4.82 13.53
C MET A 223 -12.63 -5.46 12.67
N VAL A 224 -11.40 -4.95 12.75
CA VAL A 224 -10.24 -5.47 12.01
C VAL A 224 -9.97 -6.94 12.36
N GLU A 225 -10.05 -7.31 13.64
CA GLU A 225 -9.90 -8.71 14.08
C GLU A 225 -11.02 -9.61 13.54
N ALA A 226 -12.28 -9.15 13.54
CA ALA A 226 -13.40 -9.90 12.99
C ALA A 226 -13.24 -10.12 11.47
N ASN A 227 -12.85 -9.08 10.74
CA ASN A 227 -12.58 -9.16 9.32
C ASN A 227 -11.40 -10.11 9.04
N TRP A 228 -10.31 -10.00 9.79
CA TRP A 228 -9.17 -10.91 9.65
C TRP A 228 -9.53 -12.39 9.87
N GLN A 229 -10.48 -12.68 10.77
CA GLN A 229 -11.00 -14.03 10.94
C GLN A 229 -11.77 -14.53 9.72
N ASP A 230 -12.44 -13.64 8.99
CA ASP A 230 -13.05 -13.96 7.70
C ASP A 230 -12.00 -14.27 6.63
N GLU A 231 -10.97 -13.43 6.48
CA GLU A 231 -9.86 -13.65 5.54
C GLU A 231 -9.16 -15.01 5.79
N ARG A 232 -8.94 -15.34 7.06
CA ARG A 232 -8.36 -16.64 7.46
C ARG A 232 -9.29 -17.82 7.17
N ARG A 233 -10.61 -17.59 7.16
CA ARG A 233 -11.61 -18.59 6.76
C ARG A 233 -11.64 -18.75 5.24
N HIS A 234 -11.51 -17.66 4.49
CA HIS A 234 -11.49 -17.66 3.03
C HIS A 234 -10.27 -18.43 2.52
N ILE A 235 -9.06 -18.05 2.93
CA ILE A 235 -7.81 -18.70 2.49
C ILE A 235 -7.76 -20.19 2.87
N ARG A 236 -8.29 -20.55 4.05
CA ARG A 236 -8.38 -21.96 4.47
C ARG A 236 -9.28 -22.75 3.52
N TRP A 237 -10.44 -22.19 3.18
CA TRP A 237 -11.36 -22.84 2.27
C TRP A 237 -10.76 -22.99 0.87
N ILE A 238 -10.14 -21.93 0.34
CA ILE A 238 -9.50 -21.96 -0.99
C ILE A 238 -8.41 -23.03 -1.04
N ASN A 239 -7.53 -23.06 -0.03
CA ASN A 239 -6.48 -24.07 0.07
C ASN A 239 -7.03 -25.50 0.20
N GLU A 240 -8.12 -25.69 0.93
CA GLU A 240 -8.79 -27.00 1.03
C GLU A 240 -9.38 -27.44 -0.30
N GLU A 241 -10.04 -26.52 -1.02
CA GLU A 241 -10.69 -26.80 -2.30
C GLU A 241 -9.65 -27.15 -3.37
N ILE A 242 -8.54 -26.38 -3.45
CA ILE A 242 -7.40 -26.66 -4.35
C ILE A 242 -6.83 -28.05 -4.06
N ARG A 243 -6.57 -28.36 -2.79
CA ARG A 243 -6.02 -29.65 -2.36
C ARG A 243 -6.95 -30.82 -2.66
N THR A 244 -8.24 -30.68 -2.34
CA THR A 244 -9.27 -31.71 -2.54
C THR A 244 -9.40 -32.06 -4.02
N ARG A 245 -9.23 -31.07 -4.91
CA ARG A 245 -9.28 -31.26 -6.36
C ARG A 245 -7.95 -31.75 -6.97
N GLY A 246 -6.89 -31.86 -6.18
CA GLY A 246 -5.56 -32.28 -6.64
C GLY A 246 -4.90 -31.26 -7.57
N TRP A 247 -5.25 -29.98 -7.44
CA TRP A 247 -4.61 -28.92 -8.22
C TRP A 247 -3.29 -28.54 -7.59
N GLU A 248 -2.20 -28.58 -8.37
CA GLU A 248 -0.93 -28.04 -7.92
C GLU A 248 -1.04 -26.52 -7.79
N LEU A 249 -0.66 -26.00 -6.62
CA LEU A 249 -0.33 -24.58 -6.49
C LEU A 249 0.93 -24.35 -7.35
N PRO A 250 0.96 -23.32 -8.20
CA PRO A 250 2.18 -23.00 -8.93
C PRO A 250 3.34 -22.82 -7.93
N GLU A 251 4.53 -23.29 -8.28
CA GLU A 251 5.75 -22.88 -7.57
C GLU A 251 5.81 -21.36 -7.67
N VAL A 252 5.68 -20.67 -6.53
CA VAL A 252 5.65 -19.21 -6.47
C VAL A 252 6.98 -18.66 -7.02
N PRO A 253 7.00 -17.98 -8.17
CA PRO A 253 8.13 -17.12 -8.51
C PRO A 253 8.06 -15.93 -7.53
N SER A 254 9.20 -15.43 -7.03
CA SER A 254 9.28 -14.48 -5.90
C SER A 254 8.57 -13.13 -6.08
N THR A 255 7.77 -12.90 -7.11
CA THR A 255 7.17 -11.61 -7.45
C THR A 255 5.91 -11.26 -6.66
N LEU A 256 5.60 -11.96 -5.56
CA LEU A 256 4.63 -11.53 -4.53
C LEU A 256 5.29 -11.30 -3.17
N ALA A 257 6.43 -11.96 -2.89
CA ALA A 257 7.21 -11.73 -1.68
C ALA A 257 7.94 -10.38 -1.70
N ASP A 258 8.23 -9.86 -2.89
CA ASP A 258 8.97 -8.60 -3.07
C ASP A 258 8.08 -7.34 -2.91
N ALA A 259 6.78 -7.51 -2.62
CA ALA A 259 5.80 -6.43 -2.46
C ALA A 259 5.20 -6.33 -1.04
N ALA A 260 5.68 -7.13 -0.09
CA ALA A 260 5.33 -7.10 1.34
C ALA A 260 6.48 -6.51 2.17
#